data_AF-A0A353C3E9-F1
#
_entry.id   AF-A0A353C3E9-F1
#
_cell.length_a   1.000
_cell.length_b   1.000
_cell.length_c   1.000
_cell.angle_alpha   90.00
_cell.angle_beta   90.00
_cell.angle_gamma   90.00
#
_symmetry.space_group_name_H-M   'P 1'
#
loop_
_entity.id
_entity.type
_entity.pdbx_description
1 polymer ?
#
loop_
_entity_poly.entity_id
_entity_poly.type
_entity_poly.pdbx_seq_one_letter_code
_entity_poly.pdbx_strand_id
1 'polypeptide(L)'
;MLEQSLNGTWKMKKTVEDEWLDGCVPGSVLHDLLKQGKIADPFYRDNQGQAMEIAVYDYEYKKEFELAPEMFSCDRLVLSCEGLDTLT
;
A
#
# COMPACT_ATOMS: atom_id res chain seq x y z
N MET A 1 1.87 5.50 -25.88
CA MET A 1 1.05 4.71 -24.95
C MET A 1 0.52 5.70 -23.92
N LEU A 2 -0.79 5.78 -23.71
CA LEU A 2 -1.33 6.61 -22.65
C LEU A 2 -1.17 5.86 -21.33
N GLU A 3 -0.68 6.54 -20.30
CA GLU A 3 -0.48 5.97 -18.98
C GLU A 3 -0.97 6.95 -17.92
N GLN A 4 -1.74 6.44 -16.96
CA GLN A 4 -2.10 7.16 -15.75
C GLN A 4 -1.52 6.40 -14.56
N SER A 5 -0.57 7.03 -13.86
CA SER A 5 0.03 6.44 -12.66
C SER A 5 -0.98 6.38 -11.53
N LEU A 6 -1.06 5.23 -10.86
CA LEU A 6 -1.82 5.06 -9.62
C LEU A 6 -0.98 5.22 -8.35
N ASN A 7 0.29 5.64 -8.48
CA ASN A 7 1.18 5.91 -7.36
C ASN A 7 0.66 7.04 -6.44
N GLY A 8 1.31 7.23 -5.30
CA GLY A 8 0.97 8.21 -4.29
C GLY A 8 0.09 7.62 -3.18
N THR A 9 -0.90 8.37 -2.72
CA THR A 9 -1.73 8.00 -1.58
C THR A 9 -2.69 6.87 -1.92
N TRP A 10 -2.74 5.88 -1.01
CA TRP A 10 -3.67 4.77 -0.97
C TRP A 10 -4.24 4.69 0.45
N LYS A 11 -5.33 3.93 0.62
CA LYS A 11 -5.78 3.50 1.93
C LYS A 11 -5.22 2.13 2.21
N MET A 12 -4.77 1.90 3.44
CA MET A 12 -4.34 0.58 3.91
C MET A 12 -5.04 0.26 5.21
N LYS A 13 -5.30 -1.01 5.46
CA LYS A 13 -5.71 -1.49 6.78
C LYS A 13 -5.19 -2.90 7.05
N LYS A 14 -5.13 -3.23 8.32
CA LYS A 14 -5.02 -4.61 8.77
C LYS A 14 -6.38 -5.30 8.54
N THR A 15 -6.41 -6.52 8.03
CA THR A 15 -7.69 -7.18 7.67
C THR A 15 -8.59 -7.44 8.87
N VAL A 16 -7.99 -7.64 10.04
CA VAL A 16 -8.69 -7.87 11.32
C VAL A 16 -9.15 -6.58 12.01
N GLU A 17 -8.91 -5.42 11.40
CA GLU A 17 -9.31 -4.11 11.93
C GLU A 17 -10.24 -3.39 10.94
N ASP A 18 -11.01 -2.44 11.47
CA ASP A 18 -11.92 -1.59 10.69
C ASP A 18 -11.30 -0.23 10.34
N GLU A 19 -10.22 0.16 11.01
CA GLU A 19 -9.55 1.45 10.81
C GLU A 19 -8.75 1.44 9.50
N TRP A 20 -9.06 2.39 8.62
CA TRP A 20 -8.27 2.67 7.42
C TRP A 20 -7.28 3.79 7.68
N LEU A 21 -6.02 3.55 7.31
CA LEU A 21 -4.91 4.50 7.41
C LEU A 21 -4.50 4.98 6.03
N ASP A 22 -3.80 6.12 5.97
CA ASP A 22 -3.14 6.53 4.73
C ASP A 22 -1.84 5.74 4.55
N GLY A 23 -1.73 5.08 3.39
CA GLY A 23 -0.52 4.43 2.91
C GLY A 23 0.01 5.07 1.64
N CYS A 24 1.22 4.68 1.25
CA CYS A 24 1.90 5.20 0.07
C CYS A 24 2.32 4.06 -0.85
N VAL A 25 1.97 4.14 -2.14
CA VAL A 25 2.43 3.20 -3.17
C VAL A 25 3.28 3.97 -4.20
N PRO A 26 4.52 3.53 -4.51
CA PRO A 26 5.22 2.38 -3.93
C PRO A 26 5.58 2.58 -2.46
N GLY A 27 5.56 1.49 -1.69
CA GLY A 27 5.82 1.48 -0.25
C GLY A 27 5.66 0.09 0.36
N SER A 28 5.63 0.02 1.69
CA SER A 28 5.45 -1.22 2.45
C SER A 28 4.60 -0.98 3.69
N VAL A 29 3.96 -2.04 4.19
CA VAL A 29 3.09 -2.00 5.38
C VAL A 29 3.81 -1.39 6.58
N LEU A 30 5.02 -1.87 6.91
CA LEU A 30 5.76 -1.37 8.07
C LEU A 30 6.13 0.10 7.93
N HIS A 31 6.46 0.56 6.72
CA HIS A 31 6.77 1.96 6.46
C HIS A 31 5.54 2.86 6.61
N ASP A 32 4.38 2.40 6.12
CA ASP A 32 3.12 3.12 6.27
C ASP A 32 2.70 3.20 7.75
N LEU A 33 2.79 2.10 8.50
CA LEU A 33 2.52 2.09 9.94
C LEU A 33 3.48 2.99 10.74
N LEU A 34 4.76 3.02 10.37
CA LEU A 34 5.76 3.89 11.01
C LEU A 34 5.42 5.37 10.77
N LYS A 35 5.06 5.75 9.54
CA LYS A 35 4.64 7.12 9.21
C LYS A 35 3.39 7.55 9.95
N GLN A 36 2.46 6.62 10.20
CA GLN A 36 1.25 6.86 10.98
C GLN A 36 1.49 6.82 12.50
N GLY A 37 2.72 6.55 12.95
CA GLY A 37 3.06 6.44 14.36
C GLY A 37 2.42 5.23 15.07
N LYS A 38 2.00 4.21 14.31
CA LYS A 38 1.37 2.99 14.84
C LYS A 38 2.41 1.98 15.35
N ILE A 39 3.66 2.12 14.93
CA ILE A 39 4.80 1.31 15.40
C ILE A 39 5.99 2.21 15.74
N ALA A 40 6.85 1.74 16.65
CA ALA A 40 8.15 2.36 16.89
C ALA A 40 9.12 2.06 15.73
N ASP A 41 10.20 2.83 15.60
CA ASP A 41 11.24 2.61 14.60
C ASP A 41 11.80 1.16 14.71
N PRO A 42 11.57 0.30 13.70
CA PRO A 42 12.01 -1.11 13.74
C PRO A 42 13.53 -1.28 13.84
N PHE A 43 14.31 -0.27 13.43
CA PHE A 43 15.78 -0.31 13.47
C PHE A 43 16.35 0.19 14.81
N TYR A 44 15.51 0.68 15.72
CA TYR A 44 15.95 1.15 17.02
C TYR A 44 15.87 0.05 18.08
N ARG A 45 17.01 -0.28 18.70
CA ARG A 45 17.13 -1.27 19.79
C ARG A 45 16.50 -2.63 19.42
N ASP A 46 15.60 -3.12 20.26
CA ASP A 46 14.93 -4.42 20.19
C ASP A 46 13.53 -4.35 19.55
N ASN A 47 13.17 -3.23 18.93
CA ASN A 47 11.88 -3.03 18.28
C ASN A 47 11.64 -3.97 17.08
N GLN A 48 12.69 -4.57 16.52
CA GLN A 48 12.58 -5.50 15.39
C GLN A 48 11.61 -6.65 15.69
N GLY A 49 11.64 -7.21 16.92
CA GLY A 49 10.75 -8.31 17.29
C GLY A 49 9.28 -7.92 17.20
N GLN A 50 8.93 -6.74 17.74
CA GLN A 50 7.56 -6.20 17.68
C GLN A 50 7.14 -5.90 16.24
N ALA A 51 8.03 -5.38 15.41
CA ALA A 51 7.75 -5.14 13.99
C ALA A 51 7.50 -6.47 13.24
N MET A 52 8.23 -7.53 13.56
CA MET A 52 8.02 -8.86 12.96
C MET A 52 6.66 -9.45 13.36
N GLU A 53 6.24 -9.30 14.63
CA GLU A 53 4.91 -9.72 15.08
C GLU A 53 3.78 -8.98 14.36
N ILE A 54 4.01 -7.74 13.91
CA ILE A 54 3.03 -6.96 13.16
C ILE A 54 3.04 -7.36 11.68
N ALA A 55 4.20 -7.73 11.13
CA ALA A 55 4.35 -8.10 9.73
C ALA A 55 3.63 -9.41 9.35
N VAL A 56 3.28 -10.28 10.30
CA VAL A 56 2.61 -11.57 10.03
C VAL A 56 1.11 -11.45 9.75
N TYR A 57 0.51 -10.28 10.00
CA TYR A 57 -0.91 -10.10 9.73
C TYR A 57 -1.17 -9.84 8.26
N ASP A 58 -2.38 -10.13 7.82
CA ASP A 58 -2.83 -9.75 6.48
C ASP A 58 -3.20 -8.27 6.43
N TYR A 59 -2.88 -7.66 5.29
CA TYR A 59 -3.14 -6.25 5.02
C TYR A 59 -3.87 -6.08 3.68
N GLU A 60 -4.73 -5.07 3.64
CA GLU A 60 -5.49 -4.68 2.46
C GLU A 60 -5.07 -3.27 2.03
N TYR A 61 -4.79 -3.09 0.74
CA TYR A 61 -4.59 -1.78 0.11
C TYR A 61 -5.74 -1.48 -0.85
N LYS A 62 -6.26 -0.25 -0.78
CA LYS A 62 -7.38 0.23 -1.60
C LYS A 62 -7.11 1.62 -2.18
N LYS A 63 -7.48 1.84 -3.44
CA LYS A 63 -7.53 3.16 -4.06
C LYS A 63 -8.74 3.30 -4.96
N GLU A 64 -9.41 4.44 -4.84
CA GLU A 64 -10.42 4.89 -5.78
C GLU A 64 -9.77 5.96 -6.67
N PHE A 65 -10.00 5.88 -7.98
CA PHE A 65 -9.43 6.79 -8.96
C PHE A 65 -10.39 6.96 -10.13
N GLU A 66 -10.31 8.11 -10.77
CA GLU A 66 -11.01 8.40 -12.01
C GLU A 66 -10.03 8.22 -13.19
N LEU A 67 -10.52 7.66 -14.30
CA LEU A 67 -9.75 7.54 -15.51
C LEU A 67 -9.80 8.86 -16.30
N ALA A 68 -8.63 9.30 -16.78
CA ALA A 68 -8.56 10.43 -17.70
C ALA A 68 -9.44 10.18 -18.96
N PRO A 69 -10.24 11.18 -19.42
CA PRO A 69 -11.18 11.00 -20.53
C PRO A 69 -10.54 10.41 -21.80
N GLU A 70 -9.27 10.74 -22.07
CA GLU A 70 -8.53 10.30 -23.24
C GLU A 70 -8.31 8.78 -23.25
N MET A 71 -8.24 8.15 -22.08
CA MET A 71 -8.04 6.70 -21.98
C MET A 71 -9.25 5.89 -22.44
N PHE A 72 -10.47 6.45 -22.40
CA PHE A 72 -11.66 5.76 -22.91
C PHE A 72 -11.65 5.59 -24.44
N SER A 73 -10.75 6.29 -25.14
CA SER A 73 -10.56 6.13 -26.58
C SER A 73 -9.63 4.97 -26.96
N CYS A 74 -8.98 4.33 -25.98
CA CYS A 74 -8.08 3.20 -26.22
C CYS A 74 -8.86 1.89 -26.43
N ASP A 75 -8.43 1.07 -27.39
CA ASP A 75 -9.00 -0.26 -27.64
C ASP A 75 -8.85 -1.23 -26.46
N ARG A 76 -7.86 -0.99 -25.59
CA ARG A 76 -7.59 -1.80 -24.41
C ARG A 76 -7.09 -0.94 -23.25
N LEU A 77 -7.62 -1.21 -22.07
CA LEU A 77 -7.14 -0.70 -20.79
C LEU A 77 -6.46 -1.84 -20.02
N VAL A 78 -5.27 -1.59 -19.50
CA VAL A 78 -4.47 -2.58 -18.74
C VAL A 78 -4.08 -1.95 -17.41
N LEU A 79 -4.38 -2.65 -16.31
CA LEU A 79 -3.79 -2.35 -15.01
C LEU A 79 -2.46 -3.09 -14.91
N SER A 80 -1.38 -2.36 -14.72
CA SER A 80 -0.03 -2.91 -14.60
C SER A 80 0.52 -2.70 -13.18
N CYS A 81 0.99 -3.78 -12.56
CA CYS A 81 1.72 -3.74 -11.30
C CYS A 81 3.17 -4.15 -11.58
N GLU A 82 4.12 -3.23 -11.44
CA GLU A 82 5.54 -3.50 -11.69
C GLU A 82 6.17 -4.42 -10.62
N GLY A 83 5.57 -4.48 -9.43
CA GLY A 83 5.97 -5.38 -8.36
C GLY A 83 4.89 -5.50 -7.28
N LEU A 84 4.75 -6.72 -6.74
CA LEU A 84 3.93 -7.05 -5.57
C LEU A 84 4.78 -7.94 -4.66
N ASP A 85 4.95 -7.55 -3.40
CA ASP A 85 5.76 -8.26 -2.41
C ASP A 85 4.86 -9.08 -1.46
N THR A 86 5.21 -10.35 -1.23
CA THR A 86 4.29 -11.42 -1.65
C THR A 86 3.57 -12.17 -0.53
N LEU A 87 2.53 -12.88 -0.95
CA LEU A 87 1.79 -13.88 -0.16
C LEU A 87 2.68 -15.10 0.14
N THR A 88 2.50 -15.71 1.31
CA THR A 88 3.24 -16.90 1.77
C THR A 88 2.33 -18.08 2.06
#